data_AF-A0A4R9M3J5-F1
#
_entry.id   AF-A0A4R9M3J5-F1
#
_cell.length_a   1.000
_cell.length_b   1.000
_cell.length_c   1.000
_cell.angle_alpha   90.00
_cell.angle_beta   90.00
_cell.angle_gamma   90.00
#
_symmetry.space_group_name_H-M   'P 1'
#
loop_
_entity.id
_entity.type
_entity.pdbx_description
1 polymer ?
#
loop_
_entity_poly.entity_id
_entity_poly.type
_entity_poly.pdbx_seq_one_letter_code
_entity_poly.pdbx_strand_id
1 'polypeptide(L)'
;MSFRRLLILTALFLNSTVILYANPILDQPADVILKETRLSRIPQMIQALEDKAKIYAENNKILEAREYLKKAIVLKDAIGMRESEGNAQLLTQISKLESKLGNQCEASQLSKLAKNIYRKIGVNFGAVTFEEPKQNQETNISAAKACGESVTWLKE
;
A
#
# COMPACT_ATOMS: atom_id res chain seq x y z
N MET A 1 -49.68 -4.97 -1.27
CA MET A 1 -48.25 -4.85 -0.90
C MET A 1 -47.58 -3.87 -1.85
N SER A 2 -47.04 -2.77 -1.34
CA SER A 2 -46.59 -1.62 -2.15
C SER A 2 -45.30 -1.93 -2.91
N PHE A 3 -45.32 -1.75 -4.24
CA PHE A 3 -44.18 -1.89 -5.16
C PHE A 3 -42.92 -1.12 -4.70
N ARG A 4 -43.08 -0.05 -3.92
CA ARG A 4 -41.96 0.70 -3.33
C ARG A 4 -41.14 -0.12 -2.33
N ARG A 5 -41.76 -1.03 -1.57
CA ARG A 5 -41.03 -1.89 -0.61
C ARG A 5 -40.20 -2.97 -1.30
N LEU A 6 -40.69 -3.49 -2.44
CA LEU A 6 -39.97 -4.50 -3.22
C LEU A 6 -38.71 -3.92 -3.87
N LEU A 7 -38.77 -2.70 -4.41
CA LEU A 7 -37.63 -2.00 -5.01
C LEU A 7 -36.53 -1.63 -4.00
N ILE A 8 -36.90 -1.26 -2.77
CA ILE A 8 -35.92 -0.95 -1.71
C ILE A 8 -35.21 -2.22 -1.24
N LEU A 9 -35.94 -3.33 -1.11
CA LEU A 9 -35.37 -4.63 -0.74
C LEU A 9 -34.43 -5.18 -1.80
N THR A 10 -34.75 -5.07 -3.09
CA THR A 10 -33.85 -5.51 -4.17
C THR A 10 -32.61 -4.64 -4.28
N ALA A 11 -32.73 -3.32 -4.08
CA ALA A 11 -31.58 -2.41 -4.04
C ALA A 11 -30.65 -2.71 -2.86
N LEU A 12 -31.19 -3.04 -1.67
CA LEU A 12 -30.38 -3.48 -0.52
C LEU A 12 -29.68 -4.82 -0.80
N PHE A 13 -30.38 -5.77 -1.43
CA PHE A 13 -29.80 -7.07 -1.78
C PHE A 13 -28.63 -6.94 -2.76
N LEU A 14 -28.79 -6.17 -3.84
CA LEU A 14 -27.75 -5.91 -4.85
C LEU A 14 -26.54 -5.15 -4.29
N ASN A 15 -26.74 -4.25 -3.32
CA ASN A 15 -25.63 -3.56 -2.66
C ASN A 15 -24.91 -4.47 -1.65
N SER A 16 -25.62 -5.39 -0.99
CA SER A 16 -25.02 -6.32 -0.02
C SER A 16 -24.22 -7.46 -0.65
N THR A 17 -24.58 -7.90 -1.87
CA THR A 17 -23.88 -9.01 -2.55
C THR A 17 -22.48 -8.62 -3.05
N VAL A 18 -22.22 -7.33 -3.28
CA VAL A 18 -20.92 -6.85 -3.76
C VAL A 18 -19.86 -6.79 -2.64
N ILE A 19 -20.28 -6.72 -1.37
CA ILE A 19 -19.39 -6.42 -0.24
C ILE A 19 -18.68 -7.67 0.33
N LEU A 20 -19.08 -8.89 -0.04
CA LEU A 20 -18.66 -10.09 0.70
C LEU A 20 -17.92 -11.18 -0.08
N TYR A 21 -17.16 -10.85 -1.12
CA TYR A 21 -16.16 -11.79 -1.63
C TYR A 21 -14.83 -11.61 -0.88
N ALA A 22 -14.77 -12.13 0.35
CA ALA A 22 -13.49 -12.31 1.04
C ALA A 22 -12.67 -13.33 0.23
N ASN A 23 -11.73 -12.85 -0.57
CA ASN A 23 -10.85 -13.72 -1.34
C ASN A 23 -9.76 -14.28 -0.40
N PRO A 24 -9.84 -15.57 0.00
CA PRO A 24 -8.94 -16.13 1.01
C PRO A 24 -7.48 -16.18 0.53
N ILE A 25 -7.25 -16.09 -0.79
CA ILE A 25 -5.90 -16.06 -1.35
C ILE A 25 -5.11 -14.82 -0.90
N LEU A 26 -5.78 -13.71 -0.58
CA LEU A 26 -5.13 -12.46 -0.17
C LEU A 26 -4.46 -12.57 1.22
N ASP A 27 -4.89 -13.55 2.02
CA ASP A 27 -4.32 -13.83 3.33
C ASP A 27 -3.04 -14.65 3.24
N GLN A 28 -2.83 -15.35 2.12
CA GLN A 28 -1.60 -16.10 1.83
C GLN A 28 -0.40 -15.17 1.62
N PRO A 29 0.85 -15.67 1.79
CA PRO A 29 2.03 -14.88 1.50
C PRO A 29 2.16 -14.60 -0.01
N ALA A 30 2.92 -13.57 -0.37
CA ALA A 30 2.97 -13.06 -1.74
C ALA A 30 3.47 -14.09 -2.77
N ASP A 31 4.39 -14.97 -2.37
CA ASP A 31 4.90 -16.08 -3.19
C ASP A 31 3.80 -17.10 -3.56
N VAL A 32 2.92 -17.43 -2.60
CA VAL A 32 1.77 -18.30 -2.84
C VAL A 32 0.77 -17.62 -3.78
N ILE A 33 0.49 -16.33 -3.57
CA ILE A 33 -0.40 -15.58 -4.47
C ILE A 33 0.13 -15.59 -5.90
N LEU A 34 1.44 -15.35 -6.08
CA LEU A 34 2.09 -15.37 -7.39
C LEU A 34 2.05 -16.75 -8.06
N LYS A 35 2.21 -17.81 -7.28
CA LYS A 35 2.19 -19.19 -7.77
C LYS A 35 0.78 -19.66 -8.18
N GLU A 36 -0.23 -19.30 -7.39
CA GLU A 36 -1.60 -19.79 -7.56
C GLU A 36 -2.44 -18.91 -8.51
N THR A 37 -2.04 -17.65 -8.69
CA THR A 37 -2.77 -16.69 -9.52
C THR A 37 -2.18 -16.64 -10.93
N ARG A 38 -3.06 -16.63 -11.95
CA ARG A 38 -2.63 -16.38 -13.33
C ARG A 38 -2.05 -14.97 -13.46
N LEU A 39 -0.97 -14.82 -14.22
CA LEU A 39 -0.29 -13.52 -14.45
C LEU A 39 -1.26 -12.38 -14.80
N SER A 40 -2.25 -12.64 -15.66
CA SER A 40 -3.26 -11.66 -16.08
C SER A 40 -4.20 -11.18 -14.97
N ARG A 41 -4.32 -11.92 -13.86
CA ARG A 41 -5.13 -11.57 -12.69
C ARG A 41 -4.32 -10.92 -11.57
N ILE A 42 -2.99 -10.91 -11.64
CA ILE A 42 -2.14 -10.28 -10.62
C ILE A 42 -2.48 -8.79 -10.42
N PRO A 43 -2.75 -7.98 -11.47
CA PRO A 43 -3.19 -6.60 -11.29
C PRO A 43 -4.48 -6.47 -10.44
N GLN A 44 -5.43 -7.40 -10.61
CA GLN A 44 -6.65 -7.43 -9.80
C GLN A 44 -6.36 -7.81 -8.34
N MET A 45 -5.42 -8.73 -8.11
CA MET A 45 -5.01 -9.10 -6.76
C MET A 45 -4.29 -7.95 -6.05
N ILE A 46 -3.44 -7.20 -6.77
CA ILE A 46 -2.79 -5.99 -6.26
C ILE A 46 -3.84 -4.98 -5.80
N GLN A 47 -4.84 -4.67 -6.65
CA GLN A 47 -5.91 -3.74 -6.27
C GLN A 47 -6.68 -4.23 -5.03
N ALA A 48 -7.00 -5.52 -4.96
CA ALA A 48 -7.71 -6.08 -3.82
C ALA A 48 -6.87 -6.02 -2.52
N LEU A 49 -5.54 -6.18 -2.60
CA LEU A 49 -4.64 -5.98 -1.46
C LEU A 49 -4.60 -4.51 -1.02
N GLU A 50 -4.57 -3.58 -1.97
CA GLU A 50 -4.62 -2.13 -1.70
C GLU A 50 -5.92 -1.73 -1.00
N ASP A 51 -7.06 -2.18 -1.50
CA ASP A 51 -8.37 -1.90 -0.92
C ASP A 51 -8.47 -2.50 0.49
N LYS A 52 -7.98 -3.74 0.67
CA LYS A 52 -7.93 -4.38 1.99
C LYS A 52 -7.03 -3.61 2.95
N ALA A 53 -5.84 -3.18 2.51
CA ALA A 53 -4.95 -2.37 3.34
C ALA A 53 -5.61 -1.07 3.79
N LYS A 54 -6.32 -0.38 2.88
CA LYS A 54 -7.06 0.85 3.18
C LYS A 54 -8.12 0.62 4.26
N ILE A 55 -8.96 -0.41 4.09
CA ILE A 55 -9.99 -0.77 5.07
C ILE A 55 -9.37 -1.07 6.44
N TYR A 56 -8.25 -1.80 6.49
CA TYR A 56 -7.59 -2.12 7.76
C TYR A 56 -6.96 -0.87 8.40
N ALA A 57 -6.35 0.01 7.62
CA ALA A 57 -5.79 1.27 8.11
C ALA A 57 -6.89 2.19 8.69
N GLU A 58 -8.05 2.27 8.04
CA GLU A 58 -9.22 3.01 8.52
C GLU A 58 -9.77 2.45 9.84
N ASN A 59 -9.67 1.13 10.03
CA ASN A 59 -10.05 0.43 11.26
C ASN A 59 -8.92 0.39 12.32
N ASN A 60 -7.89 1.24 12.19
CA ASN A 60 -6.74 1.33 13.09
C ASN A 60 -5.91 0.02 13.23
N LYS A 61 -6.05 -0.91 12.28
CA LYS A 61 -5.26 -2.15 12.17
C LYS A 61 -4.02 -1.92 11.32
N ILE A 62 -3.11 -1.11 11.86
CA ILE A 62 -1.96 -0.56 11.13
C ILE A 62 -0.96 -1.63 10.69
N LEU A 63 -0.72 -2.64 11.53
CA LEU A 63 0.22 -3.72 11.24
C LEU A 63 -0.27 -4.57 10.06
N GLU A 64 -1.54 -4.96 10.08
CA GLU A 64 -2.15 -5.75 9.01
C GLU A 64 -2.23 -4.97 7.71
N ALA A 65 -2.61 -3.69 7.77
CA ALA A 65 -2.60 -2.81 6.61
C ALA A 65 -1.22 -2.73 5.95
N ARG A 66 -0.17 -2.60 6.77
CA ARG A 66 1.22 -2.63 6.31
C ARG A 66 1.53 -3.94 5.59
N GLU A 67 1.21 -5.09 6.17
CA GLU A 67 1.51 -6.39 5.55
C GLU A 67 0.81 -6.56 4.19
N TYR A 68 -0.45 -6.12 4.03
CA TYR A 68 -1.12 -6.14 2.74
C TYR A 68 -0.45 -5.24 1.69
N LEU A 69 0.01 -4.05 2.08
CA LEU A 69 0.78 -3.18 1.17
C LEU A 69 2.13 -3.80 0.77
N LYS A 70 2.83 -4.47 1.70
CA LYS A 70 4.07 -5.20 1.38
C LYS A 70 3.82 -6.28 0.33
N LYS A 71 2.76 -7.06 0.48
CA LYS A 71 2.35 -8.06 -0.52
C LYS A 71 2.08 -7.40 -1.88
N ALA A 72 1.36 -6.28 -1.90
CA ALA A 72 1.06 -5.56 -3.14
C ALA A 72 2.34 -5.08 -3.87
N ILE A 73 3.34 -4.60 -3.11
CA ILE A 73 4.64 -4.19 -3.65
C ILE A 73 5.38 -5.39 -4.27
N VAL A 74 5.46 -6.52 -3.57
CA VAL A 74 6.10 -7.75 -4.09
C VAL A 74 5.42 -8.21 -5.38
N LEU A 75 4.09 -8.18 -5.44
CA LEU A 75 3.35 -8.54 -6.64
C LEU A 75 3.63 -7.57 -7.80
N LYS A 76 3.68 -6.25 -7.55
CA LYS A 76 4.05 -5.26 -8.59
C LYS A 76 5.47 -5.48 -9.11
N ASP A 77 6.41 -5.79 -8.23
CA ASP A 77 7.80 -6.09 -8.61
C ASP A 77 7.86 -7.32 -9.52
N ALA A 78 7.17 -8.40 -9.14
CA ALA A 78 7.13 -9.65 -9.90
C ALA A 78 6.55 -9.52 -11.32
N ILE A 79 5.69 -8.53 -11.57
CA ILE A 79 5.13 -8.24 -12.91
C ILE A 79 5.86 -7.10 -13.64
N GLY A 80 7.04 -6.68 -13.16
CA GLY A 80 7.87 -5.67 -13.81
C GLY A 80 7.37 -4.23 -13.61
N MET A 81 6.50 -3.97 -12.63
CA MET A 81 5.94 -2.66 -12.32
C MET A 81 6.66 -1.95 -11.16
N ARG A 82 7.91 -2.33 -10.85
CA ARG A 82 8.71 -1.75 -9.76
C ARG A 82 8.87 -0.22 -9.86
N GLU A 83 9.15 0.28 -11.05
CA GLU A 83 9.40 1.72 -11.30
C GLU A 83 8.13 2.43 -11.82
N SER A 84 6.95 1.92 -11.47
CA SER A 84 5.66 2.52 -11.86
C SER A 84 5.17 3.55 -10.84
N GLU A 85 4.34 4.48 -11.29
CA GLU A 85 3.63 5.44 -10.43
C GLU A 85 2.87 4.74 -9.30
N GLY A 86 2.18 3.64 -9.63
CA GLY A 86 1.43 2.86 -8.65
C GLY A 86 2.32 2.24 -7.57
N ASN A 87 3.54 1.80 -7.90
CA ASN A 87 4.47 1.30 -6.88
C ASN A 87 5.01 2.43 -5.99
N ALA A 88 5.28 3.61 -6.56
CA ALA A 88 5.65 4.79 -5.78
C ALA A 88 4.53 5.23 -4.82
N GLN A 89 3.27 5.10 -5.23
CA GLN A 89 2.12 5.37 -4.38
C GLN A 89 2.05 4.37 -3.22
N LEU A 90 2.24 3.08 -3.48
CA LEU A 90 2.31 2.06 -2.43
C LEU A 90 3.41 2.37 -1.41
N LEU A 91 4.63 2.68 -1.89
CA LEU A 91 5.77 3.06 -1.05
C LEU A 91 5.46 4.27 -0.15
N THR A 92 4.72 5.24 -0.68
CA THR A 92 4.26 6.41 0.08
C THR A 92 3.22 6.04 1.14
N GLN A 93 2.31 5.11 0.83
CA GLN A 93 1.32 4.65 1.81
C GLN A 93 1.98 3.90 2.95
N ILE A 94 2.89 2.96 2.65
CA ILE A 94 3.60 2.21 3.69
C ILE A 94 4.51 3.11 4.51
N SER A 95 5.15 4.13 3.92
CA SER A 95 5.96 5.07 4.70
C SER A 95 5.14 5.81 5.76
N LYS A 96 3.91 6.22 5.42
CA LYS A 96 2.97 6.83 6.38
C LYS A 96 2.58 5.85 7.50
N LEU A 97 2.38 4.57 7.19
CA LEU A 97 2.11 3.56 8.21
C LEU A 97 3.32 3.33 9.12
N GLU A 98 4.53 3.27 8.56
CA GLU A 98 5.76 3.13 9.35
C GLU A 98 6.01 4.33 10.27
N SER A 99 5.73 5.56 9.79
CA SER A 99 5.76 6.76 10.64
C SER A 99 4.80 6.65 11.82
N LYS A 100 3.57 6.15 11.59
CA LYS A 100 2.58 5.92 12.66
C LYS A 100 3.01 4.84 13.66
N LEU A 101 3.78 3.85 13.22
CA LEU A 101 4.36 2.81 14.07
C LEU A 101 5.63 3.25 14.81
N GLY A 102 6.14 4.46 14.56
CA GLY A 102 7.37 4.98 15.14
C GLY A 102 8.66 4.57 14.40
N ASN A 103 8.54 3.85 13.28
CA ASN A 103 9.66 3.37 12.47
C ASN A 103 10.17 4.47 11.52
N GLN A 104 10.71 5.56 12.08
CA GLN A 104 11.07 6.77 11.34
C GLN A 104 12.16 6.54 10.26
N CYS A 105 13.15 5.68 10.54
CA CYS A 105 14.19 5.35 9.57
C CYS A 105 13.60 4.67 8.32
N GLU A 106 12.78 3.63 8.54
CA GLU A 106 12.12 2.87 7.48
C GLU A 106 11.20 3.79 6.66
N ALA A 107 10.39 4.61 7.33
CA ALA A 107 9.50 5.58 6.67
C ALA A 107 10.26 6.57 5.78
N SER A 108 11.40 7.08 6.25
CA SER A 108 12.24 8.00 5.49
C SER A 108 12.81 7.32 4.24
N GLN A 109 13.33 6.11 4.36
CA GLN A 109 13.87 5.34 3.22
C GLN A 109 12.78 5.05 2.17
N LEU A 110 11.62 4.57 2.61
CA LEU A 110 10.47 4.29 1.73
C LEU A 110 10.02 5.55 0.99
N SER A 111 9.99 6.69 1.68
CA SER A 111 9.67 7.98 1.06
C SER A 111 10.73 8.41 0.03
N LYS A 112 12.02 8.19 0.31
CA LYS A 112 13.10 8.45 -0.66
C LYS A 112 12.97 7.57 -1.90
N LEU A 113 12.66 6.28 -1.74
CA LEU A 113 12.43 5.37 -2.86
C LEU A 113 11.25 5.82 -3.72
N ALA A 114 10.11 6.16 -3.10
CA ALA A 114 8.95 6.69 -3.82
C ALA A 114 9.30 7.96 -4.61
N LYS A 115 9.98 8.94 -3.98
CA LYS A 115 10.43 10.17 -4.64
C LYS A 115 11.35 9.89 -5.83
N ASN A 116 12.25 8.91 -5.70
CA ASN A 116 13.15 8.52 -6.79
C ASN A 116 12.38 7.96 -7.98
N ILE A 117 11.37 7.11 -7.75
CA ILE A 117 10.51 6.59 -8.82
C ILE A 117 9.76 7.74 -9.48
N TYR A 118 9.07 8.58 -8.70
CA TYR A 118 8.33 9.74 -9.23
C TYR A 118 9.20 10.66 -10.08
N ARG A 119 10.45 10.91 -9.64
CA ARG A 119 11.44 11.68 -10.40
C ARG A 119 11.82 11.02 -11.71
N LYS A 120 12.03 9.70 -11.73
CA LYS A 120 12.37 8.95 -12.95
C LYS A 120 11.24 8.98 -13.98
N ILE A 121 9.98 8.89 -13.53
CA ILE A 121 8.80 8.92 -14.41
C ILE A 121 8.34 10.33 -14.80
N GLY A 122 8.97 11.38 -14.28
CA GLY A 122 8.67 12.78 -14.63
C GLY A 122 7.36 13.32 -14.04
N VAL A 123 6.80 12.69 -13.02
CA VAL A 123 5.60 13.18 -12.33
C VAL A 123 5.97 14.32 -11.40
N ASN A 124 5.44 15.53 -11.66
CA ASN A 124 5.69 16.71 -10.84
C ASN A 124 4.96 16.62 -9.49
N PHE A 125 5.71 16.87 -8.41
CA PHE A 125 5.40 16.60 -6.99
C PHE A 125 4.21 17.35 -6.36
N GLY A 126 3.33 17.99 -7.15
CA GLY A 126 2.33 18.94 -6.64
C GLY A 126 1.27 18.37 -5.69
N ALA A 127 1.06 17.05 -5.65
CA ALA A 127 -0.03 16.42 -4.89
C ALA A 127 0.40 15.36 -3.86
N VAL A 128 1.68 14.97 -3.80
CA VAL A 128 2.14 13.92 -2.88
C VAL A 128 2.72 14.52 -1.61
N THR A 129 1.97 14.47 -0.52
CA THR A 129 2.45 14.89 0.80
C THR A 129 3.38 13.81 1.39
N PHE A 130 4.68 14.10 1.41
CA PHE A 130 5.65 13.34 2.17
C PHE A 130 5.79 13.98 3.55
N GLU A 131 5.50 13.21 4.60
CA GLU A 131 5.82 13.62 5.97
C GLU A 131 7.32 13.45 6.18
N GLU A 132 8.09 14.52 5.97
CA GLU A 132 9.46 14.57 6.48
C GLU A 132 9.38 14.87 7.98
N PRO A 133 10.02 14.07 8.84
CA PRO A 133 10.11 14.41 10.26
C PRO A 133 10.79 15.78 10.35
N LYS A 134 10.19 16.72 11.09
CA LYS A 134 10.74 18.06 11.34
C LYS A 134 12.12 17.92 11.99
N GLN A 135 13.17 17.89 11.18
CA GLN A 135 14.54 17.93 11.65
C GLN A 135 14.88 19.37 11.97
N ASN A 136 14.93 19.71 13.26
CA ASN A 136 15.59 20.94 13.72
C ASN A 136 17.02 20.92 13.16
N GLN A 137 17.35 21.92 12.34
CA GLN A 137 18.49 21.87 11.41
C GLN A 137 19.87 21.89 12.07
N GLU A 138 19.97 21.96 13.40
CA GLU A 138 21.27 22.13 14.08
C GLU A 138 21.76 20.90 14.85
N THR A 139 21.02 19.78 14.91
CA THR A 139 21.46 18.58 15.68
C THR A 139 21.48 17.26 14.89
N ASN A 140 21.09 17.24 13.62
CA ASN A 140 20.67 16.01 12.94
C ASN A 140 21.64 15.39 11.91
N ILE A 141 22.90 15.83 11.85
CA ILE A 141 23.90 15.14 11.01
C ILE A 141 24.23 13.75 11.60
N SER A 142 24.05 13.54 12.90
CA SER A 142 24.29 12.23 13.55
C SER A 142 23.11 11.26 13.43
N ALA A 143 21.87 11.73 13.56
CA ALA A 143 20.68 10.88 13.52
C ALA A 143 20.31 10.43 12.09
N ALA A 144 20.44 11.31 11.08
CA ALA A 144 20.23 10.94 9.68
C ALA A 144 21.28 9.93 9.17
N LYS A 145 22.45 9.89 9.81
CA LYS A 145 23.55 8.94 9.53
C LYS A 145 23.37 7.58 10.21
N ALA A 146 22.43 7.46 11.14
CA ALA A 146 22.19 6.25 11.92
C ALA A 146 21.13 5.31 11.30
N CYS A 147 20.33 5.80 10.35
CA CYS A 147 19.45 4.95 9.56
C CYS A 147 20.27 4.24 8.47
N GLY A 148 20.13 2.91 8.33
CA GLY A 148 20.80 2.16 7.27
C GLY A 148 20.48 2.66 5.86
N GLU A 149 21.17 2.16 4.84
CA GLU A 149 20.94 2.58 3.45
C GLU A 149 19.72 1.90 2.80
N SER A 150 19.32 0.72 3.31
CA SER A 150 18.28 -0.13 2.73
C SER A 150 17.06 -0.33 3.64
N VAL A 151 15.90 -0.55 3.00
CA VAL A 151 14.64 -0.97 3.65
C VAL A 151 14.77 -2.43 4.09
N THR A 152 14.32 -2.77 5.30
CA THR A 152 14.67 -4.06 5.95
C THR A 152 14.08 -5.29 5.27
N TRP A 153 12.94 -5.15 4.61
CA TRP A 153 12.17 -6.24 4.00
C TRP A 153 12.06 -6.15 2.47
N LEU A 154 12.51 -5.04 1.87
CA LEU A 154 12.52 -4.85 0.42
C LEU A 154 13.92 -5.24 -0.07
N LYS A 155 14.07 -6.46 -0.60
CA LYS A 155 15.33 -6.90 -1.20
C LYS A 155 15.58 -6.13 -2.51
N GLU A 156 16.85 -5.85 -2.80
CA GLU A 156 17.28 -5.18 -4.04
C GLU A 156 17.01 -6.01 -5.28
#